data_AF-A0A2S6UPB8-F1
#
_entry.id   AF-A0A2S6UPB8-F1
#
_cell.length_a   1.000
_cell.length_b   1.000
_cell.length_c   1.000
_cell.angle_alpha   90.00
_cell.angle_beta   90.00
_cell.angle_gamma   90.00
#
_symmetry.space_group_name_H-M   'P 1'
#
loop_
_entity.id
_entity.type
_entity.pdbx_description
1 polymer ?
#
loop_
_entity_poly.entity_id
_entity_poly.type
_entity_poly.pdbx_seq_one_letter_code
_entity_poly.pdbx_strand_id
1 'polypeptide(L)'
;ILSMPPPDKPLARIHHTAESFPGNSGGALVDSFGRLVGIVAAGGDGYFEAIPVTQIGSLIENSGRRHESISKSRGSAYRQCRKAIFQANNSSNAMKKKHIEFITNRCVATSNKQLLDLAGQALGTRRHFASAINFFDLAIQQDPLSINSRLGMVVTLHLAGRYKEEFPHLQYLLKIIPNNLQVLRFSIQAGTWGENMELRKSGLKLLKRYFPKMVPLAEKITTSPPPVRKN
;
A
#
# COMPACT_ATOMS: atom_id res chain seq x y z
N ILE A 1 17.54 -2.56 5.98
CA ILE A 1 16.41 -1.62 6.17
C ILE A 1 16.35 -0.73 4.94
N LEU A 2 15.17 -0.56 4.34
CA LEU A 2 14.94 0.33 3.20
C LEU A 2 14.68 1.76 3.67
N SER A 3 13.88 1.94 4.72
CA SER A 3 13.63 3.24 5.32
C SER A 3 13.18 3.15 6.77
N MET A 4 13.52 4.18 7.54
CA MET A 4 13.00 4.43 8.88
C MET A 4 11.76 5.33 8.81
N PRO A 5 10.80 5.21 9.74
CA PRO A 5 9.63 6.07 9.76
C PRO A 5 10.02 7.54 10.02
N PRO A 6 9.28 8.51 9.46
CA PRO A 6 9.43 9.91 9.81
C PRO A 6 9.13 10.17 11.31
N PRO A 7 9.87 11.07 11.99
CA PRO A 7 9.66 11.33 13.42
C PRO A 7 8.25 11.82 13.78
N ASP A 8 7.59 12.55 12.87
CA ASP A 8 6.24 13.10 13.02
C ASP A 8 5.12 12.11 12.67
N LYS A 9 5.47 10.88 12.30
CA LYS A 9 4.53 9.83 11.86
C LYS A 9 4.57 8.62 12.81
N PRO A 10 3.89 8.69 13.97
CA PRO A 10 3.99 7.64 15.00
C PRO A 10 3.46 6.28 14.55
N LEU A 11 2.57 6.24 13.55
CA LEU A 11 2.02 4.98 13.03
C LEU A 11 2.77 4.43 11.81
N ALA A 12 3.80 5.13 11.32
CA ALA A 12 4.61 4.67 10.20
C ALA A 12 5.51 3.48 10.58
N ARG A 13 5.85 2.66 9.59
CA ARG A 13 6.63 1.44 9.77
C ARG A 13 8.09 1.63 9.39
N ILE A 14 8.92 0.74 9.91
CA ILE A 14 10.22 0.45 9.30
C ILE A 14 9.95 -0.40 8.07
N HIS A 15 10.47 0.01 6.91
CA HIS A 15 10.39 -0.78 5.68
C HIS A 15 11.71 -1.53 5.49
N HIS A 16 11.66 -2.82 5.17
CA HIS A 16 12.84 -3.67 5.04
C HIS A 16 12.67 -4.81 4.05
N THR A 17 13.78 -5.47 3.72
CA THR A 17 13.85 -6.61 2.80
C THR A 17 14.15 -7.94 3.50
N ALA A 18 14.41 -7.93 4.81
CA ALA A 18 14.52 -9.17 5.58
C ALA A 18 13.20 -9.94 5.51
N GLU A 19 13.25 -11.23 5.19
CA GLU A 19 12.07 -12.03 4.85
C GLU A 19 11.06 -12.15 6.00
N SER A 20 9.84 -11.66 5.79
CA SER A 20 8.74 -11.76 6.74
C SER A 20 7.57 -12.56 6.17
N PHE A 21 7.44 -13.82 6.58
CA PHE A 21 6.38 -14.73 6.13
C PHE A 21 5.27 -14.86 7.17
N PRO A 22 4.05 -15.31 6.76
CA PRO A 22 3.07 -15.80 7.72
C PRO A 22 3.72 -16.77 8.72
N GLY A 23 3.59 -16.47 10.01
CA GLY A 23 4.21 -17.25 11.10
C GLY A 23 5.40 -16.55 11.78
N ASN A 24 6.01 -15.52 11.19
CA ASN A 24 7.08 -14.75 11.84
C ASN A 24 6.67 -13.33 12.30
N SER A 25 5.40 -12.97 12.13
CA SER A 25 4.79 -11.80 12.77
C SER A 25 5.02 -11.83 14.28
N GLY A 26 5.52 -10.73 14.84
CA GLY A 26 5.92 -10.63 16.25
C GLY A 26 7.40 -10.97 16.50
N GLY A 27 8.14 -11.41 15.48
CA GLY A 27 9.58 -11.65 15.57
C GLY A 27 10.40 -10.36 15.76
N ALA A 28 11.63 -10.52 16.25
CA ALA A 28 12.57 -9.43 16.42
C ALA A 28 13.23 -9.06 15.09
N LEU A 29 13.11 -7.80 14.67
CA LEU A 29 13.96 -7.21 13.65
C LEU A 29 15.18 -6.60 14.36
N VAL A 30 16.37 -7.10 14.04
CA VAL A 30 17.64 -6.61 14.60
C VAL A 30 18.51 -5.94 13.53
N ASP A 31 19.39 -5.04 13.95
CA ASP A 31 20.42 -4.46 13.08
C ASP A 31 21.69 -5.34 13.00
N SER A 32 22.71 -4.85 12.29
CA SER A 32 24.00 -5.56 12.11
C SER A 32 24.77 -5.79 13.41
N PHE A 33 24.39 -5.15 14.51
CA PHE A 33 25.00 -5.32 15.83
C PHE A 33 24.13 -6.18 16.75
N GLY A 34 23.04 -6.76 16.24
CA GLY A 34 22.11 -7.56 17.04
C GLY A 34 21.16 -6.74 17.92
N ARG A 35 21.08 -5.42 17.73
CA ARG A 35 20.20 -4.55 18.52
C ARG A 35 18.78 -4.63 17.98
N LEU A 36 17.79 -4.75 18.86
CA LEU A 36 16.37 -4.71 18.48
C LEU A 36 16.00 -3.33 17.92
N VAL A 37 15.57 -3.29 16.67
CA VAL A 37 15.12 -2.05 16.00
C VAL A 37 13.62 -2.03 15.75
N GLY A 38 12.98 -3.19 15.69
CA GLY A 38 11.54 -3.27 15.52
C GLY A 38 10.97 -4.67 15.73
N ILE A 39 9.64 -4.74 15.72
CA ILE A 39 8.86 -5.97 15.80
C ILE A 39 8.28 -6.22 14.43
N VAL A 40 8.62 -7.36 13.83
CA VAL A 40 8.18 -7.72 12.48
C VAL A 40 6.66 -7.73 12.41
N ALA A 41 6.12 -6.98 11.46
CA ALA A 41 4.73 -7.05 11.05
C ALA A 41 4.67 -7.75 9.68
N ALA A 42 3.55 -8.42 9.38
CA ALA A 42 3.41 -9.08 8.09
C ALA A 42 3.63 -8.07 6.94
N GLY A 43 4.43 -8.47 5.96
CA GLY A 43 4.57 -7.79 4.67
C GLY A 43 4.11 -8.67 3.52
N GLY A 44 4.36 -8.22 2.29
CA GLY A 44 3.99 -8.94 1.08
C GLY A 44 4.92 -8.56 -0.08
N ASP A 45 5.02 -9.43 -1.08
CA ASP A 45 5.72 -9.19 -2.35
C ASP A 45 7.19 -8.73 -2.22
N GLY A 46 7.89 -9.23 -1.19
CA GLY A 46 9.32 -8.93 -0.95
C GLY A 46 9.57 -7.59 -0.24
N TYR A 47 8.52 -6.89 0.19
CA TYR A 47 8.61 -5.64 0.95
C TYR A 47 7.91 -5.80 2.29
N PHE A 48 8.73 -5.78 3.34
CA PHE A 48 8.30 -6.13 4.69
C PHE A 48 8.32 -4.93 5.61
N GLU A 49 7.45 -4.98 6.62
CA GLU A 49 7.21 -3.88 7.54
C GLU A 49 7.54 -4.33 8.96
N ALA A 50 8.08 -3.43 9.79
CA ALA A 50 8.21 -3.66 11.21
C ALA A 50 7.71 -2.46 12.00
N ILE A 51 7.14 -2.73 13.17
CA ILE A 51 6.77 -1.72 14.15
C ILE A 51 8.07 -1.25 14.82
N PRO A 52 8.41 0.05 14.79
CA PRO A 52 9.64 0.54 15.42
C PRO A 52 9.64 0.25 16.92
N VAL A 53 10.79 -0.14 17.48
CA VAL A 53 10.93 -0.39 18.93
C VAL A 53 10.58 0.85 19.77
N THR A 54 10.75 2.04 19.21
CA THR A 54 10.37 3.32 19.83
C THR A 54 8.87 3.44 20.12
N GLN A 55 8.02 2.65 19.45
CA GLN A 55 6.58 2.62 19.70
C GLN A 55 6.20 1.88 20.98
N ILE A 56 7.12 1.11 21.59
CA ILE A 56 6.85 0.42 22.86
C ILE A 56 6.55 1.43 23.98
N GLY A 57 7.29 2.55 24.04
CA GLY A 57 7.03 3.61 25.02
C GLY A 57 5.62 4.19 24.85
N SER A 58 5.24 4.51 23.62
CA SER A 58 3.88 5.00 23.31
C SER A 58 2.80 3.98 23.68
N LEU A 59 3.04 2.68 23.45
CA LEU A 59 2.12 1.62 23.86
C LEU A 59 1.95 1.60 25.39
N ILE A 60 3.04 1.70 26.15
CA ILE A 60 2.99 1.73 27.62
C ILE A 60 2.19 2.95 28.11
N GLU A 61 2.46 4.14 27.56
CA GLU A 61 1.75 5.39 27.89
C GLU A 61 0.24 5.36 27.57
N ASN A 62 -0.12 4.56 26.56
CA ASN A 62 -1.49 4.38 26.10
C ASN A 62 -2.12 3.05 26.59
N SER A 63 -1.56 2.44 27.64
CA SER A 63 -2.06 1.23 28.27
C SER A 63 -2.69 1.48 29.65
N GLY A 64 -3.51 0.54 30.11
CA GLY A 64 -4.18 0.60 31.42
C GLY A 64 -5.65 1.03 31.36
N ARG A 65 -6.31 1.02 32.53
CA ARG A 65 -7.78 1.17 32.66
C ARG A 65 -8.33 2.45 32.01
N ARG A 66 -7.59 3.56 32.06
CA ARG A 66 -8.01 4.84 31.45
C ARG A 66 -8.18 4.76 29.92
N HIS A 67 -7.55 3.81 29.25
CA HIS A 67 -7.64 3.62 27.80
C HIS A 67 -8.59 2.47 27.41
N GLU A 68 -9.22 1.81 28.38
CA GLU A 68 -10.03 0.60 28.14
C GLU A 68 -11.19 0.86 27.18
N SER A 69 -11.90 1.98 27.34
CA SER A 69 -13.04 2.34 26.48
C SER A 69 -12.61 2.53 25.02
N ILE A 70 -11.52 3.29 24.79
CA ILE A 70 -10.97 3.53 23.46
C ILE A 70 -10.47 2.21 22.85
N SER A 71 -9.79 1.38 23.65
CA SER A 71 -9.28 0.08 23.22
C SER A 71 -10.41 -0.87 22.81
N LYS A 72 -11.49 -0.96 23.61
CA LYS A 72 -12.69 -1.75 23.29
C LYS A 72 -13.37 -1.25 22.02
N SER A 73 -13.52 0.07 21.87
CA SER A 73 -14.11 0.69 20.69
C SER A 73 -13.31 0.36 19.42
N ARG A 74 -11.99 0.58 19.45
CA ARG A 74 -11.08 0.24 18.34
C ARG A 74 -11.08 -1.26 18.04
N GLY A 75 -11.06 -2.11 19.07
CA GLY A 75 -11.12 -3.56 18.91
C GLY A 75 -12.43 -4.04 18.29
N SER A 76 -13.55 -3.40 18.64
CA SER A 76 -14.86 -3.66 18.02
C SER A 76 -14.86 -3.24 16.54
N ALA A 77 -14.36 -2.04 16.23
CA ALA A 77 -14.20 -1.55 14.86
C ALA A 77 -13.29 -2.47 14.03
N TYR A 78 -12.18 -2.94 14.61
CA TYR A 78 -11.25 -3.88 13.98
C TYR A 78 -11.95 -5.16 13.55
N ARG A 79 -12.69 -5.83 14.47
CA ARG A 79 -13.44 -7.05 14.15
C ARG A 79 -14.48 -6.82 13.07
N GLN A 80 -15.21 -5.71 13.14
CA GLN A 80 -16.25 -5.37 12.17
C GLN A 80 -15.68 -5.07 10.78
N CYS A 81 -14.61 -4.27 10.70
CA CYS A 81 -13.88 -4.00 9.46
C CYS A 81 -13.36 -5.31 8.84
N ARG A 82 -12.69 -6.15 9.64
CA ARG A 82 -12.15 -7.44 9.21
C ARG A 82 -13.20 -8.36 8.62
N LYS A 83 -14.35 -8.48 9.30
CA LYS A 83 -15.48 -9.28 8.84
C LYS A 83 -16.09 -8.71 7.55
N ALA A 84 -16.26 -7.40 7.46
CA ALA A 84 -16.83 -6.75 6.29
C ALA A 84 -15.92 -6.86 5.05
N ILE A 85 -14.60 -6.68 5.21
CA ILE A 85 -13.60 -6.93 4.15
C ILE A 85 -13.66 -8.39 3.71
N PHE A 86 -13.68 -9.33 4.66
CA PHE A 86 -13.78 -10.76 4.32
C PHE A 86 -15.04 -11.06 3.51
N GLN A 87 -16.20 -10.54 3.91
CA GLN A 87 -17.45 -10.71 3.16
C GLN A 87 -17.39 -10.07 1.77
N ALA A 88 -16.76 -8.88 1.64
CA ALA A 88 -16.58 -8.22 0.36
C ALA A 88 -15.68 -9.05 -0.59
N ASN A 89 -14.63 -9.68 -0.07
CA ASN A 89 -13.74 -10.51 -0.88
C ASN A 89 -14.35 -11.85 -1.31
N ASN A 90 -15.28 -12.40 -0.52
CA ASN A 90 -15.88 -13.72 -0.77
C ASN A 90 -17.27 -13.65 -1.45
N SER A 91 -17.72 -12.47 -1.88
CA SER A 91 -19.03 -12.29 -2.51
C SER A 91 -18.88 -11.90 -3.97
N SER A 92 -19.63 -12.54 -4.87
CA SER A 92 -19.74 -12.11 -6.28
C SER A 92 -20.76 -10.98 -6.49
N ASN A 93 -21.71 -10.81 -5.56
CA ASN A 93 -22.80 -9.84 -5.68
C ASN A 93 -22.30 -8.40 -5.63
N ALA A 94 -22.82 -7.52 -6.48
CA ALA A 94 -22.52 -6.09 -6.46
C ALA A 94 -22.68 -5.48 -5.06
N MET A 95 -21.75 -4.60 -4.67
CA MET A 95 -21.80 -3.97 -3.35
C MET A 95 -22.79 -2.80 -3.33
N LYS A 96 -23.70 -2.84 -2.35
CA LYS A 96 -24.61 -1.73 -2.06
C LYS A 96 -23.84 -0.59 -1.38
N LYS A 97 -24.24 0.66 -1.62
CA LYS A 97 -23.66 1.88 -1.01
C LYS A 97 -23.50 1.75 0.52
N LYS A 98 -24.53 1.25 1.20
CA LYS A 98 -24.51 1.00 2.66
C LYS A 98 -23.38 0.06 3.13
N HIS A 99 -22.99 -0.93 2.31
CA HIS A 99 -21.90 -1.85 2.65
C HIS A 99 -20.54 -1.17 2.50
N ILE A 100 -20.39 -0.33 1.47
CA ILE A 100 -19.18 0.48 1.26
C ILE A 100 -19.02 1.45 2.43
N GLU A 101 -20.07 2.19 2.79
CA GLU A 101 -20.08 3.10 3.94
C GLU A 101 -19.76 2.38 5.26
N PHE A 102 -20.30 1.18 5.46
CA PHE A 102 -19.98 0.38 6.64
C PHE A 102 -18.49 0.01 6.70
N ILE A 103 -17.90 -0.44 5.59
CA ILE A 103 -16.46 -0.73 5.50
C ILE A 103 -15.66 0.54 5.77
N THR A 104 -15.98 1.66 5.11
CA THR A 104 -15.34 2.97 5.34
C THR A 104 -15.33 3.35 6.81
N ASN A 105 -16.51 3.41 7.43
CA ASN A 105 -16.64 3.88 8.81
C ASN A 105 -15.90 2.96 9.80
N ARG A 106 -16.02 1.64 9.63
CA ARG A 106 -15.40 0.69 10.57
C ARG A 106 -13.91 0.57 10.38
N CYS A 107 -13.39 0.61 9.15
CA CYS A 107 -11.97 0.50 8.90
C CYS A 107 -11.21 1.78 9.29
N VAL A 108 -11.77 2.97 9.02
CA VAL A 108 -11.18 4.25 9.47
C VAL A 108 -11.12 4.34 10.98
N ALA A 109 -12.17 3.92 11.69
CA ALA A 109 -12.22 3.92 13.16
C ALA A 109 -11.14 3.05 13.84
N THR A 110 -10.46 2.18 13.09
CA THR A 110 -9.36 1.35 13.64
C THR A 110 -8.05 2.11 13.77
N SER A 111 -7.87 3.19 13.00
CA SER A 111 -6.57 3.87 12.81
C SER A 111 -5.44 2.89 12.46
N ASN A 112 -5.73 1.80 11.75
CA ASN A 112 -4.77 0.76 11.39
C ASN A 112 -4.50 0.78 9.87
N LYS A 113 -3.30 1.26 9.47
CA LYS A 113 -2.84 1.31 8.08
C LYS A 113 -3.10 0.01 7.31
N GLN A 114 -2.77 -1.14 7.88
CA GLN A 114 -2.93 -2.43 7.19
C GLN A 114 -4.40 -2.73 6.87
N LEU A 115 -5.34 -2.35 7.75
CA LEU A 115 -6.76 -2.48 7.45
C LEU A 115 -7.25 -1.46 6.41
N LEU A 116 -6.66 -0.26 6.38
CA LEU A 116 -6.92 0.71 5.32
C LEU A 116 -6.47 0.14 3.97
N ASP A 117 -5.25 -0.41 3.87
CA ASP A 117 -4.75 -1.05 2.66
C ASP A 117 -5.66 -2.20 2.20
N LEU A 118 -6.05 -3.08 3.12
CA LEU A 118 -6.92 -4.22 2.78
C LEU A 118 -8.34 -3.80 2.37
N ALA A 119 -8.88 -2.73 2.97
CA ALA A 119 -10.15 -2.15 2.54
C ALA A 119 -10.03 -1.52 1.15
N GLY A 120 -8.93 -0.79 0.89
CA GLY A 120 -8.60 -0.24 -0.42
C GLY A 120 -8.53 -1.32 -1.49
N GLN A 121 -7.81 -2.41 -1.23
CA GLN A 121 -7.73 -3.56 -2.13
C GLN A 121 -9.10 -4.20 -2.37
N ALA A 122 -9.88 -4.47 -1.32
CA ALA A 122 -11.18 -5.12 -1.42
C ALA A 122 -12.19 -4.30 -2.24
N LEU A 123 -12.14 -2.97 -2.15
CA LEU A 123 -13.00 -2.08 -2.94
C LEU A 123 -12.47 -1.87 -4.36
N GLY A 124 -11.15 -1.79 -4.52
CA GLY A 124 -10.49 -1.59 -5.81
C GLY A 124 -10.71 -2.76 -6.77
N THR A 125 -10.57 -4.00 -6.28
CA THR A 125 -10.85 -5.22 -7.09
C THR A 125 -12.31 -5.30 -7.55
N ARG A 126 -13.20 -4.59 -6.86
CA ARG A 126 -14.63 -4.49 -7.16
C ARG A 126 -15.01 -3.21 -7.90
N ARG A 127 -14.02 -2.49 -8.45
CA ARG A 127 -14.16 -1.25 -9.22
C ARG A 127 -14.76 -0.07 -8.45
N HIS A 128 -14.80 -0.12 -7.12
CA HIS A 128 -15.14 1.04 -6.28
C HIS A 128 -13.92 1.94 -6.09
N PHE A 129 -13.39 2.46 -7.21
CA PHE A 129 -12.10 3.12 -7.27
C PHE A 129 -12.00 4.36 -6.39
N ALA A 130 -13.03 5.21 -6.37
CA ALA A 130 -13.01 6.43 -5.54
C ALA A 130 -12.83 6.11 -4.04
N SER A 131 -13.57 5.12 -3.54
CA SER A 131 -13.44 4.68 -2.15
C SER A 131 -12.09 4.00 -1.89
N ALA A 132 -11.62 3.18 -2.83
CA ALA A 132 -10.31 2.53 -2.72
C ALA A 132 -9.15 3.53 -2.67
N ILE A 133 -9.17 4.55 -3.52
CA ILE A 133 -8.19 5.65 -3.54
C ILE A 133 -8.18 6.37 -2.19
N ASN A 134 -9.36 6.73 -1.66
CA ASN A 134 -9.45 7.38 -0.35
C ASN A 134 -8.81 6.53 0.78
N PHE A 135 -8.97 5.21 0.74
CA PHE A 135 -8.31 4.32 1.71
C PHE A 135 -6.80 4.33 1.57
N PHE A 136 -6.27 4.28 0.35
CA PHE A 136 -4.83 4.36 0.13
C PHE A 136 -4.26 5.74 0.48
N ASP A 137 -5.00 6.82 0.25
CA ASP A 137 -4.61 8.16 0.71
C ASP A 137 -4.48 8.21 2.22
N LEU A 138 -5.48 7.69 2.96
CA LEU A 138 -5.42 7.62 4.42
C LEU A 138 -4.26 6.74 4.90
N ALA A 139 -3.99 5.62 4.22
CA ALA A 139 -2.86 4.75 4.53
C ALA A 139 -1.51 5.47 4.31
N ILE A 140 -1.35 6.17 3.19
CA ILE A 140 -0.15 6.95 2.86
C ILE A 140 0.02 8.15 3.80
N GLN A 141 -1.06 8.76 4.28
CA GLN A 141 -0.98 9.83 5.28
C GLN A 141 -0.44 9.32 6.63
N GLN A 142 -0.78 8.08 7.01
CA GLN A 142 -0.26 7.42 8.21
C GLN A 142 1.19 6.96 8.03
N ASP A 143 1.51 6.38 6.87
CA ASP A 143 2.86 5.94 6.50
C ASP A 143 3.22 6.41 5.09
N PRO A 144 3.85 7.61 4.98
CA PRO A 144 4.23 8.17 3.68
C PRO A 144 5.24 7.32 2.90
N LEU A 145 5.96 6.42 3.58
CA LEU A 145 7.01 5.62 2.98
C LEU A 145 6.53 4.22 2.56
N SER A 146 5.26 3.89 2.85
CA SER A 146 4.64 2.61 2.53
C SER A 146 4.67 2.26 1.05
N ILE A 147 5.51 1.29 0.71
CA ILE A 147 5.60 0.72 -0.65
C ILE A 147 4.28 0.03 -1.00
N ASN A 148 3.73 -0.77 -0.08
CA ASN A 148 2.52 -1.54 -0.30
C ASN A 148 1.29 -0.64 -0.53
N SER A 149 1.12 0.42 0.26
CA SER A 149 0.02 1.38 0.09
C SER A 149 0.14 2.13 -1.25
N ARG A 150 1.36 2.51 -1.64
CA ARG A 150 1.61 3.18 -2.93
C ARG A 150 1.40 2.26 -4.14
N LEU A 151 1.78 0.98 -4.04
CA LEU A 151 1.49 0.00 -5.07
C LEU A 151 -0.03 -0.20 -5.24
N GLY A 152 -0.75 -0.35 -4.13
CA GLY A 152 -2.22 -0.44 -4.14
C GLY A 152 -2.88 0.81 -4.75
N MET A 153 -2.38 2.00 -4.40
CA MET A 153 -2.81 3.27 -5.00
C MET A 153 -2.59 3.29 -6.52
N VAL A 154 -1.37 2.98 -6.98
CA VAL A 154 -1.02 2.96 -8.41
C VAL A 154 -1.93 2.00 -9.17
N VAL A 155 -2.08 0.76 -8.70
CA VAL A 155 -2.96 -0.23 -9.34
C VAL A 155 -4.40 0.31 -9.44
N THR A 156 -4.90 0.92 -8.37
CA THR A 156 -6.27 1.43 -8.32
C THR A 156 -6.47 2.62 -9.27
N LEU A 157 -5.56 3.59 -9.26
CA LEU A 157 -5.57 4.73 -10.18
C LEU A 157 -5.47 4.28 -11.64
N HIS A 158 -4.62 3.27 -11.91
CA HIS A 158 -4.42 2.72 -13.23
C HIS A 158 -5.68 2.07 -13.78
N LEU A 159 -6.34 1.24 -12.98
CA LEU A 159 -7.63 0.63 -13.34
C LEU A 159 -8.76 1.67 -13.46
N ALA A 160 -8.69 2.75 -12.68
CA ALA A 160 -9.56 3.90 -12.80
C ALA A 160 -9.20 4.82 -13.98
N GLY A 161 -8.12 4.54 -14.72
CA GLY A 161 -7.55 5.32 -15.80
C GLY A 161 -7.19 6.77 -15.41
N ARG A 162 -6.83 6.99 -14.15
CA ARG A 162 -6.42 8.28 -13.58
C ARG A 162 -4.89 8.43 -13.66
N TYR A 163 -4.32 8.25 -14.85
CA TYR A 163 -2.87 8.08 -15.05
C TYR A 163 -2.01 9.24 -14.51
N LYS A 164 -2.49 10.48 -14.65
CA LYS A 164 -1.75 11.67 -14.18
C LYS A 164 -1.54 11.68 -12.67
N GLU A 165 -2.45 11.07 -11.93
CA GLU A 165 -2.39 11.00 -10.47
C GLU A 165 -1.45 9.89 -10.00
N GLU A 166 -1.09 8.93 -10.85
CA GLU A 166 -0.10 7.89 -10.52
C GLU A 166 1.32 8.45 -10.41
N PHE A 167 1.61 9.57 -11.10
CA PHE A 167 2.97 10.08 -11.29
C PHE A 167 3.77 10.26 -10.00
N PRO A 168 3.30 10.97 -8.96
CA PRO A 168 4.06 11.13 -7.73
C PRO A 168 4.32 9.79 -7.02
N HIS A 169 3.39 8.83 -7.13
CA HIS A 169 3.57 7.51 -6.54
C HIS A 169 4.59 6.67 -7.32
N LEU A 170 4.51 6.67 -8.65
CA LEU A 170 5.44 5.96 -9.51
C LEU A 170 6.86 6.53 -9.43
N GLN A 171 7.02 7.85 -9.38
CA GLN A 171 8.32 8.49 -9.18
C GLN A 171 8.96 8.07 -7.85
N TYR A 172 8.18 8.03 -6.77
CA TYR A 172 8.66 7.51 -5.48
C TYR A 172 9.07 6.04 -5.59
N LEU A 173 8.21 5.18 -6.17
CA LEU A 173 8.47 3.75 -6.27
C LEU A 173 9.69 3.44 -7.15
N LEU A 174 9.89 4.15 -8.26
CA LEU A 174 11.08 3.99 -9.10
C LEU A 174 12.40 4.32 -8.36
N LYS A 175 12.35 5.23 -7.38
CA LYS A 175 13.52 5.57 -6.56
C LYS A 175 13.85 4.47 -5.56
N ILE A 176 12.83 3.88 -4.92
CA ILE A 176 13.01 2.94 -3.81
C ILE A 176 13.14 1.49 -4.29
N ILE A 177 12.41 1.11 -5.35
CA ILE A 177 12.38 -0.25 -5.89
C ILE A 177 12.62 -0.24 -7.42
N PRO A 178 13.80 0.23 -7.87
CA PRO A 178 14.07 0.52 -9.29
C PRO A 178 14.05 -0.70 -10.21
N ASN A 179 14.14 -1.91 -9.66
CA ASN A 179 14.13 -3.18 -10.37
C ASN A 179 12.79 -3.92 -10.25
N ASN A 180 11.72 -3.29 -9.77
CA ASN A 180 10.42 -3.93 -9.71
C ASN A 180 9.71 -3.86 -11.08
N LEU A 181 9.54 -5.02 -11.73
CA LEU A 181 8.97 -5.09 -13.07
C LEU A 181 7.56 -4.49 -13.19
N GLN A 182 6.72 -4.63 -12.15
CA GLN A 182 5.37 -4.08 -12.16
C GLN A 182 5.39 -2.55 -12.13
N VAL A 183 6.20 -1.95 -11.26
CA VAL A 183 6.38 -0.48 -11.20
C VAL A 183 6.93 0.06 -12.52
N LEU A 184 7.90 -0.63 -13.13
CA LEU A 184 8.45 -0.24 -14.42
C LEU A 184 7.38 -0.25 -15.51
N ARG A 185 6.54 -1.29 -15.57
CA ARG A 185 5.43 -1.38 -16.53
C ARG A 185 4.42 -0.25 -16.33
N PHE A 186 3.98 0.00 -15.09
CA PHE A 186 3.06 1.10 -14.81
C PHE A 186 3.67 2.46 -15.14
N SER A 187 4.95 2.70 -14.85
CA SER A 187 5.64 3.95 -15.21
C SER A 187 5.65 4.22 -16.70
N ILE A 188 5.86 3.19 -17.52
CA ILE A 188 5.86 3.29 -18.98
C ILE A 188 4.42 3.51 -19.50
N GLN A 189 3.44 2.76 -18.99
CA GLN A 189 2.04 2.86 -19.39
C GLN A 189 1.43 4.20 -18.99
N ALA A 190 1.49 4.56 -17.71
CA ALA A 190 0.96 5.83 -17.20
C ALA A 190 1.72 7.03 -17.81
N GLY A 191 3.04 6.93 -17.99
CA GLY A 191 3.82 7.97 -18.67
C GLY A 191 3.43 8.14 -20.15
N THR A 192 3.01 7.07 -20.82
CA THR A 192 2.50 7.14 -22.20
C THR A 192 1.08 7.72 -22.22
N TRP A 193 0.15 7.08 -21.51
CA TRP A 193 -1.27 7.41 -21.57
C TRP A 193 -1.66 8.68 -20.81
N GLY A 194 -0.83 9.11 -19.86
CA GLY A 194 -0.95 10.38 -19.15
C GLY A 194 -0.04 11.49 -19.68
N GLU A 195 0.65 11.26 -20.81
CA GLU A 195 1.51 12.23 -21.49
C GLU A 195 2.69 12.77 -20.65
N ASN A 196 3.27 11.93 -19.80
CA ASN A 196 4.46 12.26 -19.01
C ASN A 196 5.71 11.57 -19.55
N MET A 197 6.46 12.32 -20.38
CA MET A 197 7.67 11.81 -21.02
C MET A 197 8.79 11.43 -20.09
N GLU A 198 8.99 12.20 -19.04
CA GLU A 198 10.11 11.97 -18.14
C GLU A 198 9.89 10.70 -17.32
N LEU A 199 8.64 10.44 -16.88
CA LEU A 199 8.28 9.18 -16.23
C LEU A 199 8.43 7.99 -17.20
N ARG A 200 7.93 8.12 -18.43
CA ARG A 200 8.04 7.06 -19.46
C ARG A 200 9.49 6.70 -19.74
N LYS A 201 10.35 7.70 -19.99
CA LYS A 201 11.78 7.52 -20.25
C LYS A 201 12.50 6.89 -19.06
N SER A 202 12.18 7.34 -17.85
CA SER A 202 12.75 6.78 -16.61
C SER A 202 12.42 5.30 -16.47
N GLY A 203 11.16 4.92 -16.69
CA GLY A 203 10.71 3.53 -16.70
C GLY A 203 11.42 2.69 -17.76
N LEU A 204 11.50 3.16 -19.01
CA LEU A 204 12.20 2.45 -20.10
C LEU A 204 13.70 2.28 -19.83
N LYS A 205 14.36 3.31 -19.31
CA LYS A 205 15.79 3.27 -18.96
C LYS A 205 16.08 2.17 -17.93
N LEU A 206 15.26 2.11 -16.88
CA LEU A 206 15.40 1.10 -15.82
C LEU A 206 14.99 -0.30 -16.33
N LEU A 207 13.95 -0.41 -17.16
CA LEU A 207 13.57 -1.67 -17.80
C LEU A 207 14.68 -2.21 -18.69
N LYS A 208 15.34 -1.37 -19.50
CA LYS A 208 16.49 -1.78 -20.32
C LYS A 208 17.67 -2.27 -19.46
N ARG A 209 17.89 -1.65 -18.30
CA ARG A 209 18.95 -2.02 -17.37
C ARG A 209 18.70 -3.38 -16.70
N TYR A 210 17.49 -3.60 -16.18
CA TYR A 210 17.20 -4.78 -15.33
C TYR A 210 16.50 -5.92 -16.07
N PHE A 211 15.74 -5.63 -17.14
CA PHE A 211 14.93 -6.59 -17.89
C PHE A 211 15.00 -6.36 -19.41
N PRO A 212 16.20 -6.41 -20.03
CA PRO A 212 16.38 -6.05 -21.44
C PRO A 212 15.48 -6.85 -22.41
N LYS A 213 15.16 -8.11 -22.06
CA LYS A 213 14.26 -8.97 -22.86
C LYS A 213 12.82 -8.45 -22.94
N MET A 214 12.40 -7.60 -22.01
CA MET A 214 11.03 -7.04 -21.95
C MET A 214 10.88 -5.72 -22.71
N VAL A 215 11.99 -5.11 -23.15
CA VAL A 215 11.99 -3.80 -23.82
C VAL A 215 11.14 -3.78 -25.10
N PRO A 216 11.23 -4.76 -26.02
CA PRO A 216 10.44 -4.71 -27.26
C PRO A 216 8.93 -4.69 -27.01
N LEU A 217 8.46 -5.38 -25.97
CA LEU A 217 7.05 -5.36 -25.57
C LEU A 217 6.64 -3.99 -25.01
N ALA A 218 7.51 -3.38 -24.19
CA ALA A 218 7.24 -2.08 -23.58
C ALA A 218 7.25 -0.95 -24.61
N GLU A 219 8.09 -1.01 -25.64
CA GLU A 219 8.12 -0.03 -26.72
C GLU A 219 6.81 0.00 -27.51
N LYS A 220 6.20 -1.16 -27.78
CA LYS A 220 4.87 -1.23 -28.43
C LYS A 220 3.77 -0.51 -27.66
N ILE A 221 3.86 -0.51 -26.33
CA ILE A 221 2.89 0.21 -25.47
C ILE A 221 2.97 1.72 -25.71
N THR A 222 4.15 2.26 -26.03
CA THR A 222 4.36 3.71 -26.20
C THR A 222 3.60 4.31 -27.37
N THR A 223 3.11 3.48 -28.28
CA THR A 223 2.29 3.87 -29.44
C THR A 223 0.85 3.33 -29.36
N SER A 224 0.51 2.61 -28.29
CA SER A 224 -0.81 2.00 -28.12
C SER A 224 -1.73 2.89 -27.28
N PRO A 225 -2.99 3.11 -27.67
CA PRO A 225 -3.94 3.86 -26.84
C PRO A 225 -4.25 3.10 -25.53
N PRO A 226 -4.74 3.80 -24.49
CA PRO A 226 -5.20 3.13 -23.27
C PRO A 226 -6.39 2.21 -23.58
N PRO A 227 -6.55 1.10 -22.82
CA PRO A 227 -7.67 0.20 -23.02
C PRO A 227 -9.03 0.90 -22.83
N VAL A 228 -9.99 0.57 -23.68
CA VAL A 228 -11.36 1.12 -23.63
C VAL A 228 -12.04 0.70 -22.33
N ARG A 229 -12.58 1.66 -21.57
CA ARG A 229 -13.33 1.36 -20.35
C ARG A 229 -14.66 0.71 -20.72
N LYS A 230 -14.87 -0.53 -20.28
CA LYS A 230 -16.23 -1.10 -20.22
C LYS A 230 -16.91 -0.47 -19.00
N ASN A 231 -17.92 0.37 -19.24
CA ASN A 231 -18.77 0.93 -18.19
C ASN A 231 -19.44 -0.21 -17.42
#